data_AF-A0A833T8S7-F1
#
_entry.id   AF-A0A833T8S7-F1
#
_cell.length_a   1.000
_cell.length_b   1.000
_cell.length_c   1.000
_cell.angle_alpha   90.00
_cell.angle_beta   90.00
_cell.angle_gamma   90.00
#
_symmetry.space_group_name_H-M   'P 1'
#
loop_
_entity.id
_entity.type
_entity.pdbx_description
1 polymer ?
#
loop_
_entity_poly.entity_id
_entity_poly.type
_entity_poly.pdbx_seq_one_letter_code
_entity_poly.pdbx_strand_id
1 'polypeptide(L)'
;MLEDFHDRYLNVALTANLPPTVCLSKRAPHAELFKAFFQANTDGRFGMDMMRAFLADVKRLEFDGAHALKVVFYSRFAADRWVLKTLRFQRAVITLQDTARVPGDTGAGTFTAAQLDLQYAVRVYGAGDLSLVALIDIYDNRYHTVRFAQSGCPQVLQDVTNVELEGKTLILHHFQTRLRRPCGRCFSPRHGGKKCMVAAAALRVVRARFSRIFTGAVDNVQPVHRDDYTVSSAEKLVELLTSMQVDAAMQMETLLTCITL
;
A
#
# COMPACT_ATOMS: atom_id res chain seq x y z
N MET A 1 -8.85 28.60 -14.26
CA MET A 1 -7.95 28.89 -15.40
C MET A 1 -6.49 29.08 -14.97
N LEU A 2 -6.14 30.04 -14.09
CA LEU A 2 -4.75 30.16 -13.57
C LEU A 2 -4.42 29.08 -12.53
N GLU A 3 -5.37 28.75 -11.65
CA GLU A 3 -5.21 27.69 -10.66
C GLU A 3 -5.02 26.32 -11.32
N ASP A 4 -5.78 26.02 -12.39
CA ASP A 4 -5.62 24.80 -13.18
C ASP A 4 -4.26 24.73 -13.88
N PHE A 5 -3.72 25.87 -14.31
CA PHE A 5 -2.38 25.94 -14.89
C PHE A 5 -1.31 25.65 -13.83
N HIS A 6 -1.42 26.26 -12.65
CA HIS A 6 -0.49 25.99 -11.55
C HIS A 6 -0.56 24.52 -11.12
N ASP A 7 -1.77 23.99 -10.96
CA ASP A 7 -1.97 22.60 -10.55
C ASP A 7 -1.46 21.59 -11.57
N ARG A 8 -1.53 21.90 -12.87
CA ARG A 8 -1.09 20.99 -13.93
C ARG A 8 0.39 21.10 -14.29
N TYR A 9 0.99 22.28 -14.19
CA TYR A 9 2.31 22.54 -14.76
C TYR A 9 3.38 23.00 -13.76
N LEU A 10 2.99 23.50 -12.58
CA LEU A 10 3.94 24.09 -11.62
C LEU A 10 3.99 23.35 -10.29
N ASN A 11 2.83 22.94 -9.79
CA ASN A 11 2.75 22.26 -8.50
C ASN A 11 3.40 20.89 -8.59
N VAL A 12 4.10 20.52 -7.53
CA VAL A 12 4.71 19.21 -7.37
C VAL A 12 4.21 18.61 -6.08
N ALA A 13 3.82 17.33 -6.12
CA ALA A 13 3.34 16.62 -4.95
C ALA A 13 4.37 15.58 -4.51
N LEU A 14 4.77 15.64 -3.24
CA LEU A 14 5.44 14.53 -2.57
C LEU A 14 4.42 13.78 -1.72
N THR A 15 4.55 12.47 -1.65
CA THR A 15 3.63 11.63 -0.89
C THR A 15 4.35 10.95 0.27
N ALA A 16 3.65 10.76 1.36
CA ALA A 16 4.11 10.01 2.51
C ALA A 16 3.07 8.98 2.93
N ASN A 17 3.55 7.78 3.26
CA ASN A 17 2.72 6.74 3.85
C ASN A 17 2.49 7.00 5.33
N LEU A 18 1.22 7.12 5.70
CA LEU A 18 0.78 7.23 7.07
C LEU A 18 0.52 5.84 7.66
N PRO A 19 1.16 5.47 8.78
CA PRO A 19 0.82 4.24 9.46
C PRO A 19 -0.57 4.34 10.10
N PRO A 20 -1.24 3.20 10.37
CA PRO A 20 -2.56 3.16 11.02
C PRO A 20 -2.57 3.69 12.47
N THR A 21 -1.42 4.06 13.03
CA THR A 21 -1.33 4.76 14.32
C THR A 21 -1.71 6.23 14.21
N VAL A 22 -1.65 6.81 13.01
CA VAL A 22 -2.09 8.18 12.73
C VAL A 22 -3.61 8.20 12.67
N CYS A 23 -4.22 9.03 13.51
CA CYS A 23 -5.67 9.15 13.60
C CYS A 23 -6.10 10.44 12.88
N LEU A 24 -6.66 10.31 11.69
CA LEU A 24 -7.21 11.40 10.90
C LEU A 24 -8.64 11.08 10.48
N SER A 25 -9.47 12.12 10.34
CA SER A 25 -10.76 11.98 9.69
C SER A 25 -10.54 11.75 8.19
N LYS A 26 -11.48 11.05 7.51
CA LYS A 26 -11.39 10.77 6.07
C LYS A 26 -11.27 12.03 5.21
N ARG A 27 -11.73 13.16 5.73
CA ARG A 27 -11.68 14.48 5.08
C ARG A 27 -11.00 15.47 6.02
N ALA A 28 -9.83 15.10 6.53
CA ALA A 28 -9.07 15.94 7.44
C ALA A 28 -8.81 17.30 6.79
N PRO A 29 -9.25 18.41 7.39
CA PRO A 29 -9.06 19.72 6.83
C PRO A 29 -7.56 20.08 6.87
N HIS A 30 -7.17 20.87 5.87
CA HIS A 30 -5.80 21.33 5.69
C HIS A 30 -5.14 21.87 6.97
N ALA A 31 -5.87 22.69 7.73
CA ALA A 31 -5.38 23.28 8.98
C ALA A 31 -5.08 22.24 10.07
N GLU A 32 -5.85 21.15 10.16
CA GLU A 32 -5.59 20.07 11.12
C GLU A 32 -4.34 19.29 10.75
N LEU A 33 -4.12 19.03 9.46
CA LEU A 33 -2.91 18.38 8.96
C LEU A 33 -1.68 19.22 9.30
N PHE A 34 -1.75 20.54 9.07
CA PHE A 34 -0.65 21.44 9.42
C PHE A 34 -0.40 21.53 10.91
N LYS A 35 -1.45 21.63 11.73
CA LYS A 35 -1.32 21.63 13.19
C LYS A 35 -0.60 20.36 13.67
N ALA A 36 -0.92 19.20 13.08
CA ALA A 36 -0.27 17.94 13.42
C ALA A 36 1.24 17.92 13.08
N PHE A 37 1.65 18.49 11.95
CA PHE A 37 3.08 18.68 11.63
C PHE A 37 3.76 19.62 12.61
N PHE A 38 3.17 20.80 12.82
CA PHE A 38 3.76 21.83 13.65
C PHE A 38 3.99 21.33 15.08
N GLN A 39 2.97 20.72 15.69
CA GLN A 39 3.08 20.18 17.05
C GLN A 39 4.10 19.04 17.18
N ALA A 40 4.27 18.21 16.14
CA ALA A 40 5.14 17.05 16.20
C ALA A 40 6.63 17.36 15.97
N ASN A 41 6.97 18.53 15.40
CA ASN A 41 8.34 18.86 14.99
C ASN A 41 8.91 20.13 15.68
N THR A 42 8.17 20.80 16.56
CA THR A 42 8.61 22.06 17.21
C THR A 42 9.23 21.84 18.60
N ASP A 43 9.45 20.60 19.02
CA ASP A 43 9.93 20.22 20.35
C ASP A 43 11.44 20.44 20.58
N GLY A 44 12.12 21.22 19.74
CA GLY A 44 13.58 21.45 19.84
C GLY A 44 14.09 22.74 19.20
N ARG A 45 15.40 23.00 19.38
CA ARG A 45 16.06 24.28 19.05
C ARG A 45 15.93 24.71 17.58
N PHE A 46 15.91 23.76 16.64
CA PHE A 46 15.82 24.02 15.19
C PHE A 46 14.45 23.69 14.60
N GLY A 47 13.53 23.13 15.39
CA GLY A 47 12.24 22.65 14.92
C GLY A 47 11.36 23.78 14.38
N MET A 48 11.40 24.95 15.01
CA MET A 48 10.64 26.11 14.57
C MET A 48 11.11 26.67 13.22
N ASP A 49 12.42 26.79 13.01
CA ASP A 49 12.95 27.32 11.75
C ASP A 49 12.74 26.33 10.59
N MET A 50 12.89 25.03 10.85
CA MET A 50 12.56 23.97 9.89
C MET A 50 11.07 24.03 9.51
N MET A 51 10.17 24.13 10.49
CA MET A 51 8.74 24.23 10.23
C MET A 51 8.36 25.54 9.51
N ARG A 52 9.06 26.65 9.78
CA ARG A 52 8.86 27.90 9.03
C ARG A 52 9.25 27.73 7.56
N ALA A 53 10.38 27.08 7.28
CA ALA A 53 10.78 26.77 5.91
C ALA A 53 9.77 25.83 5.23
N PHE A 54 9.28 24.81 5.95
CA PHE A 54 8.26 23.90 5.44
C PHE A 54 6.98 24.64 5.06
N LEU A 55 6.50 25.53 5.94
CA LEU A 55 5.28 26.32 5.70
C LEU A 55 5.43 27.30 4.53
N ALA A 56 6.62 27.84 4.31
CA ALA A 56 6.87 28.72 3.16
C ALA A 56 6.84 27.96 1.81
N ASP A 57 7.19 26.67 1.84
CA ASP A 57 7.33 25.84 0.64
C ASP A 57 6.05 25.10 0.25
N VAL A 58 5.21 24.78 1.23
CA VAL A 58 4.00 23.98 1.04
C VAL A 58 2.81 24.87 0.67
N LYS A 59 2.18 24.56 -0.46
CA LYS A 59 0.91 25.15 -0.93
C LYS A 59 -0.29 24.53 -0.22
N ARG A 60 -0.35 23.19 -0.19
CA ARG A 60 -1.45 22.47 0.46
C ARG A 60 -1.08 21.05 0.90
N LEU A 61 -1.81 20.55 1.88
CA LEU A 61 -1.78 19.16 2.36
C LEU A 61 -3.11 18.47 2.06
N GLU A 62 -3.05 17.26 1.53
CA GLU A 62 -4.22 16.44 1.21
C GLU A 62 -4.04 15.02 1.78
N PHE A 63 -5.04 14.53 2.50
CA PHE A 63 -5.09 13.14 2.95
C PHE A 63 -6.10 12.37 2.11
N ASP A 64 -5.71 11.20 1.61
CA ASP A 64 -6.57 10.35 0.75
C ASP A 64 -7.70 9.63 1.51
N GLY A 65 -7.72 9.75 2.85
CA GLY A 65 -8.70 9.11 3.70
C GLY A 65 -8.35 7.66 4.08
N ALA A 66 -7.19 7.15 3.65
CA ALA A 66 -6.71 5.80 3.91
C ALA A 66 -5.32 5.81 4.55
N HIS A 67 -4.26 5.97 3.77
CA HIS A 67 -2.87 5.82 4.23
C HIS A 67 -1.88 6.74 3.50
N ALA A 68 -2.31 7.62 2.60
CA ALA A 68 -1.41 8.49 1.86
C ALA A 68 -1.67 9.97 2.17
N LEU A 69 -0.61 10.66 2.59
CA LEU A 69 -0.58 12.11 2.75
C LEU A 69 0.18 12.73 1.58
N LYS A 70 -0.48 13.58 0.80
CA LYS A 70 0.14 14.37 -0.26
C LYS A 70 0.49 15.76 0.26
N VAL A 71 1.73 16.15 0.03
CA VAL A 71 2.27 17.48 0.31
C VAL A 71 2.51 18.16 -1.03
N VAL A 72 1.71 19.17 -1.33
CA VAL A 72 1.76 19.91 -2.60
C VAL A 72 2.60 21.16 -2.40
N PHE A 73 3.63 21.31 -3.21
CA PHE A 73 4.56 22.43 -3.22
C PHE A 73 4.26 23.36 -4.40
N TYR A 74 4.64 24.63 -4.26
CA TYR A 74 4.47 25.63 -5.33
C TYR A 74 5.35 25.37 -6.56
N SER A 75 6.46 24.64 -6.41
CA SER A 75 7.41 24.36 -7.49
C SER A 75 8.24 23.11 -7.22
N ARG A 76 8.88 22.58 -8.28
CA ARG A 76 9.87 21.50 -8.19
C ARG A 76 11.05 21.87 -7.31
N PHE A 77 11.58 23.09 -7.45
CA PHE A 77 12.69 23.58 -6.64
C PHE A 77 12.38 23.59 -5.13
N ALA A 78 11.14 23.94 -4.76
CA ALA A 78 10.70 23.83 -3.37
C ALA A 78 10.60 22.37 -2.94
N ALA A 79 9.91 21.52 -3.73
CA ALA A 79 9.74 20.10 -3.42
C ALA A 79 11.07 19.34 -3.25
N ASP A 80 12.07 19.61 -4.10
CA ASP A 80 13.36 18.91 -4.09
C ASP A 80 14.11 19.05 -2.76
N ARG A 81 13.89 20.14 -2.00
CA ARG A 81 14.44 20.31 -0.64
C ARG A 81 13.88 19.27 0.35
N TRP A 82 12.69 18.77 0.07
CA TRP A 82 11.89 17.92 0.95
C TRP A 82 11.85 16.46 0.52
N VAL A 83 12.32 16.13 -0.69
CA VAL A 83 12.44 14.74 -1.16
C VAL A 83 13.32 13.93 -0.21
N LEU A 84 12.82 12.77 0.19
CA LEU A 84 13.41 11.84 1.16
C LEU A 84 13.65 12.43 2.56
N LYS A 85 13.16 13.63 2.86
CA LYS A 85 13.19 14.18 4.21
C LYS A 85 12.20 13.44 5.09
N THR A 86 12.64 13.19 6.32
CA THR A 86 11.82 12.57 7.36
C THR A 86 11.27 13.64 8.28
N LEU A 87 9.98 13.55 8.56
CA LEU A 87 9.24 14.47 9.41
C LEU A 87 8.42 13.67 10.40
N ARG A 88 8.15 14.24 11.56
CA ARG A 88 7.17 13.67 12.48
C ARG A 88 5.77 14.13 12.07
N PHE A 89 4.81 13.23 12.15
CA PHE A 89 3.40 13.55 11.98
C PHE A 89 2.61 12.82 13.07
N GLN A 90 2.01 13.59 13.98
CA GLN A 90 1.49 13.05 15.25
C GLN A 90 2.56 12.20 15.97
N ARG A 91 2.36 10.88 16.04
CA ARG A 91 3.25 9.90 16.70
C ARG A 91 4.06 9.07 15.70
N ALA A 92 3.97 9.36 14.41
CA ALA A 92 4.65 8.64 13.36
C ALA A 92 5.83 9.44 12.82
N VAL A 93 6.87 8.74 12.36
CA VAL A 93 7.90 9.30 11.49
C VAL A 93 7.51 8.92 10.07
N ILE A 94 7.43 9.91 9.20
CA ILE A 94 7.03 9.76 7.81
C ILE A 94 8.13 10.31 6.90
N THR A 95 8.24 9.75 5.71
CA THR A 95 9.21 10.19 4.70
C THR A 95 8.47 10.71 3.49
N LEU A 96 8.84 11.89 3.00
CA LEU A 96 8.27 12.46 1.78
C LEU A 96 8.98 11.85 0.57
N GLN A 97 8.24 11.26 -0.36
CA GLN A 97 8.77 10.62 -1.55
C GLN A 97 8.14 11.21 -2.81
N ASP A 98 8.91 11.28 -3.90
CA ASP A 98 8.33 11.61 -5.21
C ASP A 98 7.63 10.37 -5.76
N THR A 99 6.31 10.46 -5.88
CA THR A 99 5.46 9.40 -6.40
C THR A 99 4.70 9.85 -7.64
N ALA A 100 5.09 10.99 -8.23
CA ALA A 100 4.46 11.47 -9.45
C ALA A 100 4.63 10.43 -10.58
N ARG A 101 3.59 10.29 -11.41
CA ARG A 101 3.66 9.52 -12.65
C ARG A 101 3.57 10.45 -13.84
N VAL A 102 4.11 9.99 -14.97
CA VAL A 102 3.94 10.68 -16.23
C VAL A 102 2.44 10.73 -16.57
N PRO A 103 1.89 11.90 -16.93
CA PRO A 103 0.49 12.01 -17.33
C PRO A 103 0.19 11.06 -18.50
N GLY A 104 -0.79 10.17 -18.33
CA GLY A 104 -1.19 9.18 -19.34
C GLY A 104 -0.75 7.74 -19.06
N ASP A 105 0.04 7.51 -17.99
CA ASP A 105 0.36 6.15 -17.54
C ASP A 105 -0.90 5.48 -16.92
N THR A 106 -1.43 4.47 -17.61
CA THR A 106 -2.70 3.79 -17.31
C THR A 106 -2.62 2.81 -16.12
N GLY A 107 -1.52 2.81 -15.36
CA GLY A 107 -1.36 1.98 -14.18
C GLY A 107 -0.85 0.56 -14.46
N ALA A 108 -0.66 0.21 -15.73
CA ALA A 108 0.10 -0.95 -16.18
C ALA A 108 1.48 -0.47 -16.66
N GLY A 109 2.52 -0.63 -15.83
CA GLY A 109 3.84 -0.11 -16.12
C GLY A 109 4.87 -0.46 -15.05
N THR A 110 6.10 0.03 -15.20
CA THR A 110 7.14 -0.10 -14.18
C THR A 110 6.89 0.86 -13.03
N PHE A 111 6.87 0.35 -11.80
CA PHE A 111 6.66 1.16 -10.61
C PHE A 111 7.98 1.35 -9.87
N THR A 112 8.23 2.56 -9.39
CA THR A 112 9.28 2.80 -8.40
C THR A 112 8.86 2.21 -7.05
N ALA A 113 9.83 1.94 -6.16
CA ALA A 113 9.54 1.47 -4.82
C ALA A 113 8.57 2.42 -4.07
N ALA A 114 8.75 3.73 -4.22
CA ALA A 114 7.87 4.74 -3.63
C ALA A 114 6.43 4.68 -4.17
N GLN A 115 6.26 4.37 -5.46
CA GLN A 115 4.94 4.21 -6.07
C GLN A 115 4.25 2.91 -5.64
N LEU A 116 4.99 1.80 -5.50
CA LEU A 116 4.48 0.54 -4.96
C LEU A 116 4.04 0.67 -3.51
N ASP A 117 4.67 1.57 -2.76
CA ASP A 117 4.35 1.85 -1.38
C ASP A 117 3.00 2.58 -1.23
N LEU A 118 2.51 3.28 -2.25
CA LEU A 118 1.18 3.89 -2.25
C LEU A 118 0.05 2.91 -2.55
N GLN A 119 0.36 1.78 -3.18
CA GLN A 119 -0.64 0.78 -3.50
C GLN A 119 -1.29 0.22 -2.25
N TYR A 120 -2.56 -0.13 -2.37
CA TYR A 120 -3.23 -0.85 -1.30
C TYR A 120 -2.61 -2.23 -1.16
N ALA A 121 -2.41 -2.67 0.08
CA ALA A 121 -1.76 -3.93 0.38
C ALA A 121 -2.43 -4.65 1.56
N VAL A 122 -2.50 -5.97 1.44
CA VAL A 122 -3.02 -6.86 2.49
C VAL A 122 -1.95 -7.87 2.85
N ARG A 123 -1.81 -8.14 4.14
CA ARG A 123 -0.97 -9.23 4.64
C ARG A 123 -1.82 -10.50 4.75
N VAL A 124 -1.41 -11.56 4.08
CA VAL A 124 -2.09 -12.85 4.02
C VAL A 124 -1.35 -13.84 4.89
N TYR A 125 -1.98 -14.32 5.95
CA TYR A 125 -1.45 -15.35 6.84
C TYR A 125 -2.07 -16.71 6.53
N GLY A 126 -1.33 -17.79 6.76
CA GLY A 126 -1.80 -19.16 6.53
C GLY A 126 -1.66 -19.63 5.07
N ALA A 127 -0.92 -18.87 4.26
CA ALA A 127 -0.65 -19.19 2.85
C ALA A 127 0.69 -19.92 2.61
N GLY A 128 1.39 -20.38 3.66
CA GLY A 128 2.71 -21.01 3.52
C GLY A 128 2.71 -22.28 2.67
N ASP A 129 1.57 -22.98 2.60
CA ASP A 129 1.38 -24.19 1.80
C ASP A 129 0.68 -23.91 0.45
N LEU A 130 0.45 -22.64 0.11
CA LEU A 130 -0.02 -22.23 -1.20
C LEU A 130 1.24 -21.81 -1.97
N SER A 131 1.49 -22.40 -3.13
CA SER A 131 2.66 -22.12 -3.98
C SER A 131 2.61 -20.69 -4.55
N LEU A 132 2.82 -19.71 -3.68
CA LEU A 132 3.01 -18.31 -4.02
C LEU A 132 4.52 -18.09 -3.93
N VAL A 133 5.16 -18.14 -5.10
CA VAL A 133 6.59 -17.86 -5.39
C VAL A 133 7.27 -17.26 -4.16
N ALA A 134 8.03 -18.11 -3.47
CA ALA A 134 8.77 -17.75 -2.27
C ALA A 134 9.94 -16.82 -2.67
N LEU A 135 9.65 -15.54 -2.89
CA LEU A 135 10.62 -14.46 -2.81
C LEU A 135 10.94 -14.26 -1.33
N ILE A 136 11.77 -15.17 -0.84
CA ILE A 136 12.41 -15.10 0.47
C ILE A 136 13.52 -14.07 0.32
N ASP A 137 13.41 -12.94 1.01
CA ASP A 137 14.58 -12.36 1.63
C ASP A 137 14.24 -11.45 2.84
N ILE A 138 14.84 -11.86 3.97
CA ILE A 138 15.35 -11.05 5.10
C ILE A 138 14.48 -10.88 6.37
N TYR A 139 13.17 -11.22 6.41
CA TYR A 139 12.44 -11.29 7.69
C TYR A 139 11.41 -12.45 7.70
N ASP A 140 11.47 -13.34 8.73
CA ASP A 140 10.47 -14.39 9.03
C ASP A 140 9.13 -13.76 9.44
N ASN A 141 8.47 -13.17 8.45
CA ASN A 141 7.11 -12.72 8.53
C ASN A 141 6.28 -13.86 7.94
N ARG A 142 5.55 -14.59 8.79
CA ARG A 142 4.61 -15.68 8.40
C ARG A 142 3.40 -15.19 7.58
N TYR A 143 3.58 -14.18 6.75
CA TYR A 143 2.59 -13.58 5.87
C TYR A 143 3.19 -13.23 4.50
N HIS A 144 2.36 -13.33 3.48
CA HIS A 144 2.65 -12.75 2.16
C HIS A 144 2.00 -11.37 2.05
N THR A 145 2.61 -10.44 1.31
CA THR A 145 1.99 -9.13 1.05
C THR A 145 1.44 -9.09 -0.37
N VAL A 146 0.12 -9.03 -0.50
CA VAL A 146 -0.56 -8.87 -1.78
C VAL A 146 -0.85 -7.40 -2.00
N ARG A 147 -0.40 -6.85 -3.14
CA ARG A 147 -0.64 -5.46 -3.54
C ARG A 147 -1.68 -5.39 -4.65
N PHE A 148 -2.45 -4.32 -4.61
CA PHE A 148 -3.47 -4.01 -5.62
C PHE A 148 -3.03 -2.77 -6.41
N ALA A 149 -3.33 -2.73 -7.71
CA ALA A 149 -2.94 -1.60 -8.55
C ALA A 149 -3.51 -0.25 -8.06
N GLN A 150 -4.66 -0.30 -7.39
CA GLN A 150 -5.34 0.83 -6.76
C GLN A 150 -4.79 1.18 -5.38
N SER A 151 -4.93 2.44 -4.97
CA SER A 151 -4.57 2.92 -3.63
C SER A 151 -5.60 2.59 -2.55
N GLY A 152 -6.85 2.34 -2.93
CA GLY A 152 -7.93 2.02 -2.00
C GLY A 152 -8.13 0.53 -1.78
N CYS A 153 -8.71 0.15 -0.64
CA CYS A 153 -9.15 -1.23 -0.42
C CYS A 153 -10.18 -1.64 -1.49
N PRO A 154 -9.99 -2.78 -2.19
CA PRO A 154 -11.00 -3.32 -3.09
C PRO A 154 -12.34 -3.52 -2.36
N GLN A 155 -13.43 -3.11 -3.00
CA GLN A 155 -14.76 -3.14 -2.40
C GLN A 155 -15.15 -4.56 -1.96
N VAL A 156 -14.81 -5.57 -2.76
CA VAL A 156 -15.04 -6.99 -2.46
C VAL A 156 -14.29 -7.50 -1.24
N LEU A 157 -13.17 -6.85 -0.88
CA LEU A 157 -12.36 -7.20 0.30
C LEU A 157 -12.64 -6.30 1.50
N GLN A 158 -13.56 -5.33 1.39
CA GLN A 158 -13.82 -4.40 2.47
C GLN A 158 -14.34 -5.15 3.71
N ASP A 159 -13.62 -4.98 4.82
CA ASP A 159 -13.84 -5.68 6.10
C ASP A 159 -13.72 -7.22 6.05
N VAL A 160 -13.30 -7.81 4.92
CA VAL A 160 -13.05 -9.25 4.80
C VAL A 160 -11.71 -9.60 5.43
N THR A 161 -11.72 -10.37 6.50
CA THR A 161 -10.49 -10.75 7.21
C THR A 161 -10.19 -12.24 7.12
N ASN A 162 -11.10 -13.01 6.52
CA ASN A 162 -11.01 -14.46 6.40
C ASN A 162 -11.41 -14.89 4.99
N VAL A 163 -10.59 -15.72 4.36
CA VAL A 163 -10.92 -16.38 3.10
C VAL A 163 -10.72 -17.88 3.27
N GLU A 164 -11.74 -18.65 2.94
CA GLU A 164 -11.63 -20.11 2.87
C GLU A 164 -11.30 -20.50 1.43
N LEU A 165 -10.22 -21.28 1.27
CA LEU A 165 -9.67 -21.70 -0.01
C LEU A 165 -9.29 -23.17 0.09
N GLU A 166 -9.96 -24.06 -0.66
CA GLU A 166 -9.67 -25.50 -0.68
C GLU A 166 -9.59 -26.14 0.72
N GLY A 167 -10.50 -25.72 1.63
CA GLY A 167 -10.50 -26.16 3.03
C GLY A 167 -9.42 -25.53 3.92
N LYS A 168 -8.50 -24.72 3.35
CA LYS A 168 -7.53 -23.91 4.08
C LYS A 168 -8.14 -22.57 4.48
N THR A 169 -7.71 -22.04 5.62
CA THR A 169 -8.16 -20.75 6.16
C THR A 169 -7.06 -19.72 6.01
N LEU A 170 -7.31 -18.70 5.18
CA LEU A 170 -6.44 -17.55 5.00
C LEU A 170 -6.94 -16.37 5.82
N ILE A 171 -6.04 -15.74 6.57
CA ILE A 171 -6.36 -14.54 7.34
C ILE A 171 -5.80 -13.31 6.63
N LEU A 172 -6.69 -12.40 6.26
CA LEU A 172 -6.38 -11.13 5.64
C LEU A 172 -6.25 -10.03 6.69
N HIS A 173 -5.09 -9.38 6.74
CA HIS A 173 -4.84 -8.23 7.58
C HIS A 173 -4.64 -6.98 6.73
N HIS A 174 -5.64 -6.09 6.79
CA HIS A 174 -5.63 -4.75 6.21
C HIS A 174 -4.69 -3.82 7.02
N PHE A 175 -3.39 -4.10 7.00
CA PHE A 175 -2.42 -3.48 7.90
C PHE A 175 -2.25 -1.97 7.72
N GLN A 176 -2.56 -1.44 6.54
CA GLN A 176 -2.54 0.01 6.28
C GLN A 176 -3.66 0.76 7.04
N THR A 177 -4.79 0.10 7.31
CA THR A 177 -5.95 0.72 8.00
C THR A 177 -6.22 0.15 9.40
N ARG A 178 -5.64 -1.01 9.72
CA ARG A 178 -5.83 -1.71 10.99
C ARG A 178 -4.46 -2.02 11.60
N LEU A 179 -4.15 -1.39 12.73
CA LEU A 179 -2.89 -1.63 13.44
C LEU A 179 -2.69 -3.09 13.88
N ARG A 180 -3.77 -3.75 14.32
CA ARG A 180 -3.72 -5.11 14.88
C ARG A 180 -4.22 -6.13 13.87
N ARG A 181 -3.62 -7.33 13.89
CA ARG A 181 -4.14 -8.50 13.19
C ARG A 181 -5.59 -8.76 13.65
N PRO A 182 -6.51 -9.12 12.72
CA PRO A 182 -7.89 -9.46 13.06
C PRO A 182 -7.98 -10.61 14.07
N CYS A 183 -9.12 -10.69 14.74
CA CYS A 183 -9.40 -11.74 15.70
C CYS A 183 -9.44 -13.12 15.03
N GLY A 184 -8.53 -14.02 15.37
CA GLY A 184 -8.59 -15.41 14.86
C GLY A 184 -9.80 -16.22 15.33
N ARG A 185 -10.56 -15.75 16.34
CA ARG A 185 -11.74 -16.45 16.86
C ARG A 185 -13.03 -16.04 16.15
N CYS A 186 -13.28 -14.75 15.95
CA CYS A 186 -14.52 -14.24 15.36
C CYS A 186 -14.32 -13.47 14.05
N PHE A 187 -13.08 -13.36 13.56
CA PHE A 187 -12.70 -12.65 12.33
C PHE A 187 -12.97 -11.14 12.34
N SER A 188 -13.31 -10.54 13.48
CA SER A 188 -13.43 -9.08 13.52
C SER A 188 -12.08 -8.39 13.32
N PRO A 189 -11.97 -7.36 12.46
CA PRO A 189 -10.78 -6.53 12.34
C PRO A 189 -10.60 -5.55 13.51
N ARG A 190 -11.59 -5.46 14.40
CA ARG A 190 -11.66 -4.40 15.43
C ARG A 190 -10.89 -4.75 16.70
N HIS A 191 -10.61 -6.03 16.93
CA HIS A 191 -9.92 -6.49 18.13
C HIS A 191 -9.09 -7.74 17.84
N GLY A 192 -8.09 -8.01 18.69
CA GLY A 192 -7.33 -9.26 18.65
C GLY A 192 -8.07 -10.40 19.38
N GLY A 193 -7.55 -11.63 19.24
CA GLY A 193 -8.14 -12.83 19.86
C GLY A 193 -8.32 -12.73 21.39
N LYS A 194 -7.31 -12.20 22.09
CA LYS A 194 -7.34 -12.02 23.56
C LYS A 194 -8.47 -11.10 24.06
N LYS A 195 -9.02 -10.23 23.21
CA LYS A 195 -10.11 -9.30 23.54
C LYS A 195 -11.47 -9.75 22.97
N CYS A 196 -11.56 -10.98 22.48
CA CYS A 196 -12.78 -11.49 21.88
C CYS A 196 -13.83 -11.84 22.95
N MET A 197 -14.92 -11.08 22.99
CA MET A 197 -16.06 -11.30 23.89
C MET A 197 -17.28 -11.91 23.18
N VAL A 198 -17.13 -12.33 21.92
CA VAL A 198 -18.24 -12.94 21.16
C VAL A 198 -18.61 -14.28 21.79
N ALA A 199 -19.88 -14.42 22.19
CA ALA A 199 -20.43 -15.66 22.72
C ALA A 199 -20.30 -16.81 21.72
N ALA A 200 -20.05 -18.03 22.21
CA ALA A 200 -19.85 -19.20 21.36
C ALA A 200 -21.01 -19.44 20.38
N ALA A 201 -22.25 -19.29 20.85
CA ALA A 201 -23.46 -19.42 20.04
C ALA A 201 -23.54 -18.41 18.87
N ALA A 202 -22.93 -17.23 19.02
CA ALA A 202 -22.95 -16.18 18.01
C ALA A 202 -21.78 -16.26 17.01
N LEU A 203 -20.77 -17.12 17.25
CA LEU A 203 -19.55 -17.15 16.44
C LEU A 203 -19.83 -17.41 14.97
N ARG A 204 -20.73 -18.34 14.64
CA ARG A 204 -21.07 -18.67 13.25
C ARG A 204 -21.57 -17.44 12.48
N VAL A 205 -22.51 -16.70 13.08
CA VAL A 205 -23.11 -15.51 12.47
C VAL A 205 -22.09 -14.38 12.33
N VAL A 206 -21.25 -14.17 13.35
CA VAL A 206 -20.24 -13.11 13.32
C VAL A 206 -19.13 -13.43 12.31
N ARG A 207 -18.65 -14.68 12.25
CA ARG A 207 -17.63 -15.11 11.29
C ARG A 207 -18.09 -14.92 9.85
N ALA A 208 -19.32 -15.32 9.54
CA ALA A 208 -19.89 -15.21 8.19
C ALA A 208 -19.85 -13.78 7.62
N ARG A 209 -19.89 -12.74 8.48
CA ARG A 209 -19.79 -11.33 8.04
C ARG A 209 -18.41 -10.99 7.46
N PHE A 210 -17.36 -11.58 8.02
CA PHE A 210 -15.96 -11.27 7.69
C PHE A 210 -15.28 -12.35 6.84
N SER A 211 -16.00 -13.42 6.51
CA SER A 211 -15.52 -14.54 5.71
C SER A 211 -15.98 -14.46 4.26
N ARG A 212 -15.13 -14.91 3.34
CA ARG A 212 -15.49 -15.26 1.96
C ARG A 212 -15.01 -16.68 1.67
N ILE A 213 -15.72 -17.37 0.78
CA ILE A 213 -15.32 -18.69 0.28
C ILE A 213 -14.90 -18.48 -1.16
N PHE A 214 -13.68 -18.90 -1.50
CA PHE A 214 -13.24 -18.95 -2.87
C PHE A 214 -13.59 -20.31 -3.47
N THR A 215 -14.36 -20.28 -4.55
CA THR A 215 -14.84 -21.50 -5.25
C THR A 215 -14.23 -21.65 -6.64
N GLY A 216 -13.27 -20.80 -7.01
CA GLY A 216 -12.55 -20.91 -8.29
C GLY A 216 -11.49 -22.00 -8.25
N ALA A 217 -10.97 -22.36 -9.43
CA ALA A 217 -9.75 -23.16 -9.53
C ALA A 217 -8.53 -22.29 -9.17
N VAL A 218 -7.61 -22.83 -8.38
CA VAL A 218 -6.29 -22.22 -8.16
C VAL A 218 -5.29 -23.01 -8.97
N ASP A 219 -4.71 -22.38 -9.99
CA ASP A 219 -3.60 -22.99 -10.71
C ASP A 219 -2.39 -23.05 -9.78
N ASN A 220 -1.95 -24.27 -9.48
CA ASN A 220 -0.69 -24.47 -8.77
C ASN A 220 0.45 -24.18 -9.74
N VAL A 221 0.91 -22.93 -9.74
CA VAL A 221 2.12 -22.55 -10.47
C VAL A 221 3.30 -23.28 -9.82
N GLN A 222 3.91 -24.18 -10.59
CA GLN A 222 5.19 -24.75 -10.22
C GLN A 222 6.22 -23.62 -10.30
N PRO A 223 6.94 -23.29 -9.20
CA PRO A 223 7.97 -22.28 -9.27
C PRO A 223 9.01 -22.72 -10.30
N VAL A 224 9.28 -21.85 -11.27
CA VAL A 224 10.33 -22.06 -12.27
C VAL A 224 11.66 -22.24 -11.54
N HIS A 225 12.49 -23.19 -11.98
CA HIS A 225 13.70 -23.56 -11.25
C HIS A 225 14.68 -22.39 -11.25
N ARG A 226 15.42 -22.17 -10.15
CA ARG A 226 16.36 -21.04 -10.04
C ARG A 226 17.41 -21.06 -11.17
N ASP A 227 17.75 -22.25 -11.64
CA ASP A 227 18.72 -22.45 -12.73
C ASP A 227 18.23 -21.83 -14.05
N ASP A 228 16.91 -21.75 -14.26
CA ASP A 228 16.31 -21.14 -15.46
C ASP A 228 16.51 -19.62 -15.51
N TYR A 229 16.82 -19.00 -14.37
CA TYR A 229 17.17 -17.57 -14.25
C TYR A 229 18.67 -17.33 -14.11
N THR A 230 19.49 -18.39 -14.15
CA THR A 230 20.93 -18.27 -13.99
C THR A 230 21.58 -18.15 -15.37
N VAL A 231 22.07 -16.95 -15.68
CA VAL A 231 22.69 -16.64 -16.97
C VAL A 231 24.20 -16.45 -16.82
N SER A 232 24.95 -16.96 -17.79
CA SER A 232 26.42 -16.95 -17.78
C SER A 232 27.05 -15.71 -18.42
N SER A 233 26.26 -14.80 -18.99
CA SER A 233 26.74 -13.58 -19.64
C SER A 233 25.69 -12.47 -19.64
N ALA A 234 26.13 -11.23 -19.93
CA ALA A 234 25.25 -10.07 -20.00
C ALA A 234 24.28 -10.14 -21.18
N GLU A 235 24.69 -10.72 -22.31
CA GLU A 235 23.87 -10.90 -23.50
C GLU A 235 22.69 -11.84 -23.19
N LYS A 236 22.99 -12.97 -22.53
CA LYS A 236 21.95 -13.92 -22.08
C LYS A 236 21.03 -13.32 -21.02
N LEU A 237 21.53 -12.41 -20.18
CA LEU A 237 20.69 -11.66 -19.24
C LEU A 237 19.70 -10.77 -19.98
N VAL A 238 20.15 -10.05 -21.01
CA VAL A 238 19.28 -9.20 -21.83
C VAL A 238 18.24 -10.04 -22.57
N GLU A 239 18.62 -11.18 -23.14
CA GLU A 239 17.69 -12.12 -23.79
C GLU A 239 16.62 -12.63 -22.81
N LEU A 240 17.03 -13.08 -21.62
CA LEU A 240 16.12 -13.55 -20.57
C LEU A 240 15.16 -12.44 -20.11
N LEU A 241 15.67 -11.23 -19.86
CA LEU A 241 14.82 -10.11 -19.46
C LEU A 241 13.84 -9.71 -20.56
N THR A 242 14.25 -9.80 -21.82
CA THR A 242 13.40 -9.51 -22.98
C THR A 242 12.31 -10.57 -23.13
N SER A 243 12.64 -11.86 -22.99
CA SER A 243 11.63 -12.94 -23.05
C SER A 243 10.63 -12.82 -21.90
N MET A 244 11.09 -12.52 -20.68
CA MET A 244 10.20 -12.30 -19.53
C MET A 244 9.25 -11.10 -19.73
N GLN A 245 9.70 -10.04 -20.40
CA GLN A 245 8.83 -8.90 -20.74
C GLN A 245 7.75 -9.28 -21.76
N VAL A 246 8.10 -10.10 -22.76
CA VAL A 246 7.14 -10.61 -23.76
C VAL A 246 6.12 -11.54 -23.10
N ASP A 247 6.56 -12.47 -22.25
CA ASP A 247 5.67 -13.39 -21.54
C ASP A 247 4.70 -12.65 -20.61
N ALA A 248 5.17 -11.62 -19.91
CA ALA A 248 4.33 -10.78 -19.06
C ALA A 248 3.26 -10.02 -19.88
N ALA A 249 3.61 -9.55 -21.08
CA ALA A 249 2.65 -8.89 -21.98
C ALA A 249 1.58 -9.86 -22.50
N MET A 250 1.98 -11.08 -22.88
CA MET A 250 1.06 -12.13 -23.33
C MET A 250 0.11 -12.60 -22.21
N GLN A 251 0.61 -12.74 -20.98
CA GLN A 251 -0.22 -13.09 -19.82
C GLN A 251 -1.26 -12.00 -19.50
N MET A 252 -0.91 -10.72 -19.71
CA MET A 252 -1.82 -9.59 -19.52
C MET A 252 -2.95 -9.58 -20.56
N GLU A 253 -2.67 -9.90 -21.83
CA GLU A 253 -3.69 -10.10 -22.88
C GLU A 253 -4.61 -11.29 -22.59
N THR A 254 -4.06 -12.37 -22.04
CA THR A 254 -4.83 -13.56 -21.67
C THR A 254 -5.77 -13.27 -20.49
N LEU A 255 -5.33 -12.49 -19.50
CA LEU A 255 -6.19 -12.04 -18.40
C LEU A 255 -7.30 -11.09 -18.85
N LEU A 256 -7.04 -10.23 -19.84
CA LEU A 256 -8.05 -9.32 -20.42
C LEU A 256 -9.15 -10.06 -21.18
N THR A 257 -8.82 -11.16 -21.86
CA THR A 257 -9.81 -12.01 -22.55
C THR A 257 -10.65 -12.85 -21.58
N CYS A 258 -10.15 -13.12 -20.37
CA CYS A 258 -10.93 -13.77 -19.31
C CYS A 258 -11.82 -12.82 -18.48
N ILE A 259 -11.72 -11.49 -18.66
CA ILE A 259 -12.48 -10.48 -17.89
C ILE A 259 -13.71 -9.95 -18.66
N THR A 260 -14.00 -10.43 -19.87
CA THR A 260 -15.30 -10.18 -20.52
C THR A 260 -16.37 -11.15 -19.99
N LEU A 261 -17.00 -10.75 -18.87
CA LEU A 261 -18.38 -11.07 -18.47
C LEU A 261 -19.01 -9.85 -17.81
#